data_AF-A0A952QPE8-F1
#
_entry.id   AF-A0A952QPE8-F1
#
_cell.length_a   1.000
_cell.length_b   1.000
_cell.length_c   1.000
_cell.angle_alpha   90.00
_cell.angle_beta   90.00
_cell.angle_gamma   90.00
#
_symmetry.space_group_name_H-M   'P 1'
#
loop_
_entity.id
_entity.type
_entity.pdbx_description
1 polymer ?
#
loop_
_entity_poly.entity_id
_entity_poly.type
_entity_poly.pdbx_seq_one_letter_code
_entity_poly.pdbx_strand_id
1 'polypeptide(L)'
;MSKHRGFCFTLLLLLVGMVEGCTTMPSGTSTVLPSSAFFPLDASELKPLQAIAHAQDARMKNCHKGPACEDAYYTRALVALFENRADAITVFQELRTAMPNSRYEVATVGWLNLLQDASLSSDHNKALMVQLKQEVLHNLLDRSEVATARPVKDHDRRVAELAR
;
A
#
# COMPACT_ATOMS: atom_id res chain seq x y z
N MET A 1 51.48 51.51 36.84
CA MET A 1 50.07 51.33 37.26
C MET A 1 49.23 51.29 35.97
N SER A 2 48.78 50.13 35.48
CA SER A 2 47.53 49.42 35.85
C SER A 2 46.31 50.33 35.54
N LYS A 3 45.33 50.09 34.68
CA LYS A 3 44.65 48.95 33.99
C LYS A 3 44.02 49.59 32.72
N HIS A 4 43.92 48.98 31.54
CA HIS A 4 42.97 47.96 31.10
C HIS A 4 43.42 47.63 29.65
N ARG A 5 44.11 46.54 29.27
CA ARG A 5 43.89 45.11 29.55
C ARG A 5 42.40 44.81 29.67
N GLY A 6 41.74 44.51 28.55
CA GLY A 6 40.43 43.87 28.64
C GLY A 6 39.55 43.72 27.40
N PHE A 7 39.71 44.47 26.29
CA PHE A 7 38.55 44.55 25.37
C PHE A 7 38.77 44.47 23.85
N CYS A 8 40.01 44.41 23.33
CA CYS A 8 40.22 44.22 21.87
C CYS A 8 40.96 42.92 21.51
N PHE A 9 41.28 42.09 22.50
CA PHE A 9 41.99 40.82 22.32
C PHE A 9 41.05 39.60 22.32
N THR A 10 39.74 39.84 22.17
CA THR A 10 38.66 38.83 22.22
C THR A 10 37.90 38.72 20.89
N LEU A 11 38.50 39.17 19.78
CA LEU A 11 37.82 39.11 18.48
C LEU A 11 38.77 38.83 17.33
N LEU A 12 39.87 38.10 17.52
CA LEU A 12 40.66 37.67 16.36
C LEU A 12 41.66 36.57 16.70
N LEU A 13 41.22 35.45 17.29
CA LEU A 13 41.99 34.19 17.38
C LEU A 13 41.11 33.13 18.04
N LEU A 14 40.50 32.24 17.24
CA LEU A 14 40.10 30.88 17.62
C LEU A 14 39.76 30.11 16.33
N LEU A 15 40.75 29.40 15.76
CA LEU A 15 40.78 27.93 15.57
C LEU A 15 39.64 27.40 14.67
N VAL A 16 39.85 27.08 13.39
CA VAL A 16 40.47 25.84 12.86
C VAL A 16 40.22 24.60 13.74
N GLY A 17 39.49 23.63 13.18
CA GLY A 17 39.37 22.24 13.67
C GLY A 17 37.91 21.85 13.94
N MET A 18 37.24 21.19 13.00
CA MET A 18 37.16 19.72 12.87
C MET A 18 36.35 19.04 13.99
N VAL A 19 35.29 18.36 13.53
CA VAL A 19 34.54 17.23 14.12
C VAL A 19 33.80 17.42 15.45
N GLU A 20 32.50 17.68 15.33
CA GLU A 20 31.46 17.01 16.11
C GLU A 20 30.45 16.49 15.07
N GLY A 21 30.50 15.21 14.71
CA GLY A 21 29.92 14.17 15.53
C GLY A 21 28.41 14.18 15.29
N CYS A 22 27.96 13.70 14.13
CA CYS A 22 26.54 13.40 13.95
C CYS A 22 26.21 12.34 14.99
N THR A 23 25.49 12.72 16.03
CA THR A 23 24.89 11.81 16.98
C THR A 23 23.87 10.99 16.20
N THR A 24 24.32 9.90 15.58
CA THR A 24 23.44 8.78 15.29
C THR A 24 23.03 8.21 16.63
N MET A 25 22.02 8.83 17.24
CA MET A 25 21.10 8.07 18.08
C MET A 25 20.69 6.87 17.22
N PRO A 26 20.75 5.62 17.72
CA PRO A 26 19.98 4.56 17.12
C PRO A 26 18.52 4.91 17.40
N SER A 27 17.95 5.81 16.58
CA SER A 27 16.52 5.96 16.45
C SER A 27 16.03 4.56 16.13
N GLY A 28 15.30 4.00 17.10
CA GLY A 28 14.89 2.61 17.13
C GLY A 28 14.40 2.16 15.77
N THR A 29 14.86 0.99 15.36
CA THR A 29 14.45 0.22 14.18
C THR A 29 13.47 1.00 13.31
N SER A 30 13.99 1.86 12.43
CA SER A 30 13.21 2.28 11.29
C SER A 30 12.94 1.00 10.52
N THR A 31 11.78 0.40 10.79
CA THR A 31 11.19 -0.61 9.94
C THR A 31 10.86 0.12 8.64
N VAL A 32 11.88 0.34 7.81
CA VAL A 32 11.69 0.85 6.46
C VAL A 32 10.78 -0.16 5.80
N LEU A 33 9.52 0.22 5.57
CA LEU A 33 8.58 -0.68 4.91
C LEU A 33 9.20 -1.06 3.57
N PRO A 34 9.14 -2.34 3.17
CA PRO A 34 9.72 -2.75 1.91
C PRO A 34 8.96 -2.04 0.79
N SER A 35 9.67 -1.23 -0.01
CA SER A 35 9.07 -0.47 -1.11
C SER A 35 8.93 -1.30 -2.39
N SER A 36 9.29 -2.59 -2.37
CA SER A 36 9.07 -3.49 -3.50
C SER A 36 7.64 -4.03 -3.49
N ALA A 37 7.12 -4.39 -4.66
CA ALA A 37 5.89 -5.17 -4.77
C ALA A 37 6.01 -6.51 -4.01
N PHE A 38 4.89 -7.02 -3.52
CA PHE A 38 4.83 -8.31 -2.84
C PHE A 38 4.79 -9.48 -3.84
N PHE A 39 4.07 -9.31 -4.95
CA PHE A 39 4.09 -10.24 -6.08
C PHE A 39 4.75 -9.61 -7.31
N PRO A 40 5.50 -10.40 -8.10
CA PRO A 40 5.99 -9.94 -9.40
C PRO A 40 4.79 -9.75 -10.34
N LEU A 41 4.83 -8.68 -11.13
CA LEU A 41 3.76 -8.28 -12.03
C LEU A 41 4.20 -8.44 -13.49
N ASP A 42 3.41 -9.16 -14.28
CA ASP A 42 3.68 -9.37 -15.70
C ASP A 42 3.06 -8.25 -16.56
N ALA A 43 3.64 -7.96 -17.72
CA ALA A 43 3.19 -6.85 -18.57
C ALA A 43 1.74 -7.01 -19.07
N SER A 44 1.27 -8.25 -19.23
CA SER A 44 -0.12 -8.57 -19.59
C SER A 44 -1.11 -8.30 -18.46
N GLU A 45 -0.66 -8.35 -17.21
CA GLU A 45 -1.46 -8.18 -15.99
C GLU A 45 -1.58 -6.71 -15.59
N LEU A 46 -0.63 -5.87 -16.02
CA LEU A 46 -0.53 -4.46 -15.62
C LEU A 46 -1.79 -3.65 -15.96
N LYS A 47 -2.22 -3.68 -17.23
CA LYS A 47 -3.39 -2.89 -17.69
C LYS A 47 -4.69 -3.25 -16.96
N PRO A 48 -5.09 -4.53 -16.85
CA PRO A 48 -6.33 -4.87 -16.16
C PRO A 48 -6.26 -4.54 -14.66
N LEU A 49 -5.12 -4.78 -13.99
CA LEU A 49 -4.97 -4.44 -12.57
C LEU A 49 -5.03 -2.92 -12.34
N GLN A 50 -4.41 -2.13 -13.21
CA GLN A 50 -4.48 -0.67 -13.13
C GLN A 50 -5.92 -0.17 -13.32
N ALA A 51 -6.70 -0.76 -14.23
CA ALA A 51 -8.11 -0.42 -14.40
C ALA A 51 -8.95 -0.74 -13.14
N ILE A 52 -8.67 -1.88 -12.49
CA ILE A 52 -9.32 -2.25 -11.22
C ILE A 52 -8.95 -1.26 -10.12
N ALA A 53 -7.67 -0.89 -9.99
CA ALA A 53 -7.21 0.08 -8.99
C ALA A 53 -7.94 1.42 -9.14
N HIS A 54 -7.95 2.01 -10.34
CA HIS A 54 -8.63 3.28 -10.61
C HIS A 54 -10.12 3.23 -10.27
N ALA A 55 -10.79 2.11 -10.59
CA ALA A 55 -12.19 1.93 -10.28
C ALA A 55 -12.45 1.86 -8.76
N GLN A 56 -11.57 1.21 -7.99
CA GLN A 56 -11.72 1.17 -6.54
C GLN A 56 -11.35 2.50 -5.89
N ASP A 57 -10.30 3.20 -6.36
CA ASP A 57 -9.92 4.52 -5.86
C ASP A 57 -11.08 5.52 -6.02
N ALA A 58 -11.79 5.48 -7.16
CA ALA A 58 -12.97 6.30 -7.38
C ALA A 58 -14.12 5.95 -6.41
N ARG A 59 -14.29 4.67 -6.06
CA ARG A 59 -15.31 4.23 -5.09
C ARG A 59 -14.96 4.64 -3.66
N MET A 60 -13.69 4.46 -3.27
CA MET A 60 -13.17 4.82 -1.95
C MET A 60 -13.29 6.32 -1.68
N LYS A 61 -13.20 7.19 -2.69
CA LYS A 61 -13.48 8.64 -2.53
C LYS A 61 -14.92 8.96 -2.15
N ASN A 62 -15.86 8.10 -2.51
CA ASN A 62 -17.29 8.33 -2.36
C ASN A 62 -17.92 7.47 -1.26
N CYS A 63 -17.15 6.59 -0.62
CA CYS A 63 -17.62 5.70 0.43
C CYS A 63 -16.68 5.73 1.62
N HIS A 64 -17.22 5.60 2.83
CA HIS A 64 -16.41 5.54 4.05
C HIS A 64 -16.66 4.27 4.87
N LYS A 65 -17.85 3.66 4.76
CA LYS A 65 -18.24 2.45 5.50
C LYS A 65 -19.26 1.62 4.71
N GLY A 66 -19.43 0.36 5.11
CA GLY A 66 -20.46 -0.55 4.62
C GLY A 66 -20.00 -1.49 3.50
N PRO A 67 -20.85 -2.44 3.06
CA PRO A 67 -20.42 -3.60 2.28
C PRO A 67 -19.75 -3.28 0.94
N ALA A 68 -20.20 -2.23 0.26
CA ALA A 68 -19.62 -1.79 -1.00
C ALA A 68 -18.28 -1.08 -0.81
N CYS A 69 -18.08 -0.46 0.36
CA CYS A 69 -16.82 0.20 0.70
C CYS A 69 -15.77 -0.81 1.15
N GLU A 70 -16.16 -1.76 2.01
CA GLU A 70 -15.31 -2.90 2.39
C GLU A 70 -14.78 -3.63 1.15
N ASP A 71 -15.63 -3.82 0.13
CA ASP A 71 -15.23 -4.39 -1.14
C ASP A 71 -14.20 -3.57 -1.90
N ALA A 72 -14.40 -2.25 -1.96
CA ALA A 72 -13.50 -1.36 -2.66
C ALA A 72 -12.13 -1.34 -1.98
N TYR A 73 -12.09 -1.19 -0.66
CA TYR A 73 -10.86 -1.23 0.13
C TYR A 73 -10.14 -2.58 0.03
N TYR A 74 -10.86 -3.70 0.19
CA TYR A 74 -10.24 -5.03 0.12
C TYR A 74 -9.67 -5.31 -1.28
N THR A 75 -10.43 -5.00 -2.33
CA THR A 75 -9.98 -5.18 -3.71
C THR A 75 -8.79 -4.26 -4.02
N ARG A 76 -8.81 -3.00 -3.58
CA ARG A 76 -7.70 -2.06 -3.75
C ARG A 76 -6.43 -2.53 -3.06
N ALA A 77 -6.55 -3.08 -1.85
CA ALA A 77 -5.43 -3.63 -1.10
C ALA A 77 -4.82 -4.86 -1.79
N LEU A 78 -5.65 -5.73 -2.37
CA LEU A 78 -5.17 -6.86 -3.16
C LEU A 78 -4.42 -6.42 -4.43
N VAL A 79 -4.89 -5.39 -5.14
CA VAL A 79 -4.14 -4.84 -6.29
C VAL A 79 -2.81 -4.24 -5.85
N ALA A 80 -2.77 -3.56 -4.69
CA ALA A 80 -1.54 -2.98 -4.16
C ALA A 80 -0.44 -4.03 -3.88
N LEU A 81 -0.79 -5.31 -3.69
CA LEU A 81 0.18 -6.40 -3.56
C LEU A 81 1.13 -6.50 -4.77
N PHE A 82 0.67 -6.09 -5.95
CA PHE A 82 1.45 -6.09 -7.20
C PHE A 82 2.15 -4.75 -7.45
N GLU A 83 1.74 -3.68 -6.76
CA GLU A 83 2.25 -2.33 -6.94
C GLU A 83 3.37 -2.05 -5.93
N ASN A 84 3.06 -2.16 -4.64
CA ASN A 84 3.95 -1.81 -3.55
C ASN A 84 3.48 -2.47 -2.24
N ARG A 85 4.38 -3.19 -1.54
CA ARG A 85 4.06 -3.85 -0.28
C ARG A 85 3.64 -2.87 0.82
N ALA A 86 4.25 -1.68 0.88
CA ALA A 86 3.89 -0.64 1.85
C ALA A 86 2.47 -0.08 1.61
N ASP A 87 2.10 0.13 0.35
CA ASP A 87 0.76 0.59 -0.01
C ASP A 87 -0.29 -0.47 0.35
N ALA A 88 -0.01 -1.74 0.06
CA ALA A 88 -0.90 -2.84 0.44
C ALA A 88 -1.13 -2.89 1.95
N ILE A 89 -0.06 -2.80 2.75
CA ILE A 89 -0.15 -2.74 4.21
C ILE A 89 -1.03 -1.57 4.65
N THR A 90 -0.82 -0.39 4.07
CA THR A 90 -1.56 0.83 4.41
C THR A 90 -3.05 0.63 4.16
N VAL A 91 -3.45 0.18 2.96
CA VAL A 91 -4.87 0.01 2.62
C VAL A 91 -5.53 -1.10 3.46
N PHE A 92 -4.83 -2.21 3.74
CA PHE A 92 -5.33 -3.25 4.65
C PHE A 92 -5.51 -2.75 6.09
N GLN A 93 -4.59 -1.91 6.58
CA GLN A 93 -4.72 -1.28 7.90
C GLN A 93 -5.90 -0.30 7.94
N GLU A 94 -6.11 0.48 6.88
CA GLU A 94 -7.25 1.38 6.76
C GLU A 94 -8.58 0.61 6.76
N LEU A 95 -8.69 -0.48 5.98
CA LEU A 95 -9.88 -1.33 5.98
C LEU A 95 -10.23 -1.82 7.39
N ARG A 96 -9.24 -2.35 8.10
CA ARG A 96 -9.42 -2.86 9.47
C ARG A 96 -9.81 -1.76 10.46
N THR A 97 -9.27 -0.55 10.29
CA THR A 97 -9.51 0.58 11.21
C THR A 97 -10.86 1.25 10.93
N ALA A 98 -11.19 1.49 9.67
CA ALA A 98 -12.43 2.14 9.26
C ALA A 98 -13.65 1.22 9.44
N MET A 99 -13.46 -0.09 9.25
CA MET A 99 -14.51 -1.11 9.23
C MET A 99 -14.11 -2.34 10.08
N PRO A 100 -14.11 -2.21 11.41
CA PRO A 100 -13.58 -3.22 12.35
C PRO A 100 -14.39 -4.52 12.47
N ASN A 101 -15.44 -4.71 11.66
CA ASN A 101 -16.20 -5.96 11.54
C ASN A 101 -16.47 -6.30 10.07
N SER A 102 -15.54 -5.91 9.19
CA SER A 102 -15.61 -6.22 7.78
C SER A 102 -15.66 -7.73 7.56
N ARG A 103 -16.40 -8.19 6.56
CA ARG A 103 -16.38 -9.60 6.15
C ARG A 103 -14.99 -10.11 5.77
N TYR A 104 -14.05 -9.19 5.51
CA TYR A 104 -12.67 -9.49 5.16
C TYR A 104 -11.70 -9.43 6.35
N GLU A 105 -12.19 -9.30 7.60
CA GLU A 105 -11.34 -9.14 8.79
C GLU A 105 -10.26 -10.24 8.88
N VAL A 106 -10.67 -11.51 8.82
CA VAL A 106 -9.75 -12.66 8.90
C VAL A 106 -8.72 -12.63 7.77
N ALA A 107 -9.16 -12.36 6.54
CA ALA A 107 -8.27 -12.29 5.39
C ALA A 107 -7.29 -11.12 5.50
N THR A 108 -7.76 -9.97 6.00
CA THR A 108 -6.96 -8.75 6.20
C THR A 108 -5.89 -8.97 7.26
N VAL A 109 -6.21 -9.65 8.37
CA VAL A 109 -5.22 -10.04 9.37
C VAL A 109 -4.19 -11.01 8.79
N GLY A 110 -4.65 -12.01 8.02
CA GLY A 110 -3.76 -12.94 7.32
C GLY A 110 -2.78 -12.22 6.38
N TRP A 111 -3.28 -11.30 5.55
CA TRP A 111 -2.45 -10.48 4.66
C TRP A 111 -1.45 -9.62 5.42
N LEU A 112 -1.87 -8.94 6.49
CA LEU A 112 -0.95 -8.10 7.26
C LEU A 112 0.18 -8.91 7.90
N ASN A 113 -0.10 -10.11 8.40
CA ASN A 113 0.91 -11.00 8.93
C ASN A 113 1.89 -11.45 7.82
N LEU A 114 1.37 -11.88 6.66
CA LEU A 114 2.20 -12.26 5.52
C LEU A 114 3.05 -11.09 5.00
N LEU A 115 2.45 -9.90 4.89
CA LEU A 115 3.12 -8.68 4.45
C LEU A 115 4.09 -8.13 5.48
N GLN A 116 4.21 -8.69 6.68
CA GLN A 116 5.23 -8.29 7.67
C GLN A 116 6.31 -9.36 7.83
N ASP A 117 6.06 -10.59 7.40
CA ASP A 117 7.01 -11.67 7.48
C ASP A 117 8.12 -11.54 6.42
N ALA A 118 9.38 -11.57 6.87
CA ALA A 118 10.56 -11.54 6.01
C ALA A 118 10.98 -12.95 5.52
N SER A 119 10.50 -14.01 6.20
CA SER A 119 10.85 -15.41 5.94
C SER A 119 10.17 -16.01 4.71
N LEU A 120 9.14 -15.34 4.18
CA LEU A 120 8.43 -15.72 2.96
C LEU A 120 9.29 -15.64 1.69
N SER A 121 10.46 -15.00 1.77
CA SER A 121 11.46 -14.96 0.69
C SER A 121 12.28 -16.26 0.55
N SER A 122 12.12 -17.22 1.47
CA SER A 122 12.85 -18.50 1.42
C SER A 122 12.41 -19.38 0.24
N ASP A 123 13.34 -20.17 -0.30
CA ASP A 123 13.11 -21.06 -1.44
C ASP A 123 11.95 -22.05 -1.21
N HIS A 124 11.75 -22.48 0.05
CA HIS A 124 10.67 -23.39 0.43
C HIS A 124 9.28 -22.80 0.18
N ASN A 125 9.12 -21.50 0.37
CA ASN A 125 7.83 -20.82 0.24
C ASN A 125 7.56 -20.31 -1.18
N LYS A 126 8.51 -20.42 -2.12
CA LYS A 126 8.36 -19.90 -3.49
C LYS A 126 7.18 -20.52 -4.23
N ALA A 127 7.00 -21.83 -4.17
CA ALA A 127 5.89 -22.50 -4.85
C ALA A 127 4.53 -22.06 -4.28
N LEU A 128 4.42 -21.94 -2.96
CA LEU A 128 3.24 -21.43 -2.28
C LEU A 128 2.94 -19.98 -2.70
N MET A 129 3.96 -19.13 -2.78
CA MET A 129 3.84 -17.74 -3.19
C MET A 129 3.36 -17.59 -4.64
N VAL A 130 3.80 -18.47 -5.54
CA VAL A 130 3.30 -18.50 -6.93
C VAL A 130 1.82 -18.90 -6.98
N GLN A 131 1.41 -19.90 -6.21
CA GLN A 131 0.00 -20.29 -6.12
C GLN A 131 -0.86 -19.16 -5.54
N LEU A 132 -0.39 -18.52 -4.48
CA LEU A 132 -1.08 -17.40 -3.85
C LEU A 132 -1.21 -16.20 -4.80
N LYS A 133 -0.14 -15.87 -5.55
CA LYS A 133 -0.20 -14.86 -6.63
C LYS A 133 -1.34 -15.19 -7.60
N GLN A 134 -1.36 -16.43 -8.10
CA GLN A 134 -2.30 -16.84 -9.13
C GLN A 134 -3.75 -16.79 -8.64
N GLU A 135 -3.99 -17.21 -7.40
CA GLU A 135 -5.33 -17.16 -6.79
C GLU A 135 -5.82 -15.72 -6.64
N VAL A 136 -4.96 -14.82 -6.13
CA VAL A 136 -5.30 -13.40 -6.01
C VAL A 136 -5.60 -12.79 -7.36
N LEU A 137 -4.75 -13.06 -8.36
CA LEU A 137 -4.94 -12.53 -9.70
C LEU A 137 -6.24 -13.04 -10.32
N HIS A 138 -6.53 -14.33 -10.21
CA HIS A 138 -7.76 -14.92 -10.71
C HIS A 138 -9.00 -14.26 -10.06
N ASN A 139 -8.99 -14.11 -8.73
CA ASN A 139 -10.08 -13.48 -8.00
C ASN A 139 -10.31 -12.01 -8.44
N LEU A 140 -9.24 -11.25 -8.63
CA LEU A 140 -9.31 -9.85 -9.06
C LEU A 140 -9.90 -9.71 -10.47
N LEU A 141 -9.47 -10.58 -11.39
CA LEU A 141 -9.91 -10.53 -12.78
C LEU A 141 -11.36 -11.03 -12.94
N ASP A 142 -11.72 -12.15 -12.32
CA ASP A 142 -13.10 -12.68 -12.32
C ASP A 142 -14.09 -11.64 -11.78
N ARG A 143 -13.74 -11.01 -10.66
CA ARG A 143 -14.57 -9.96 -10.06
C ARG A 143 -14.72 -8.73 -10.96
N SER A 144 -13.69 -8.39 -11.72
CA SER A 144 -13.73 -7.29 -12.70
C SER A 144 -14.66 -7.61 -13.87
N GLU A 145 -14.60 -8.83 -14.41
CA GLU A 145 -15.49 -9.30 -15.48
C GLU A 145 -16.96 -9.28 -15.05
N VAL A 146 -17.26 -9.73 -13.83
CA VAL A 146 -18.62 -9.64 -13.27
C VAL A 146 -19.07 -8.18 -13.13
N ALA A 147 -18.16 -7.27 -12.75
CA ALA A 147 -18.47 -5.85 -12.61
C ALA A 147 -18.72 -5.15 -13.96
N THR A 148 -18.04 -5.56 -15.04
CA THR A 148 -18.24 -5.00 -16.39
C THR A 148 -19.42 -5.64 -17.12
N ALA A 149 -19.78 -6.89 -16.83
CA ALA A 149 -20.94 -7.55 -17.43
C ALA A 149 -22.29 -6.99 -16.96
N ARG A 150 -22.39 -6.56 -15.69
CA ARG A 150 -23.61 -5.99 -15.11
C ARG A 150 -24.12 -4.71 -15.82
N PRO A 151 -23.28 -3.68 -16.09
CA PRO A 151 -23.74 -2.48 -16.78
C PRO A 151 -24.13 -2.74 -18.25
N VAL A 152 -23.48 -3.68 -18.94
CA VAL A 152 -23.87 -4.07 -20.31
C VAL A 152 -25.27 -4.66 -20.32
N LYS A 153 -25.55 -5.60 -19.41
CA LYS A 153 -26.88 -6.23 -19.29
C LYS A 153 -27.99 -5.24 -18.94
N ASP A 154 -27.71 -4.24 -18.09
CA ASP A 154 -28.70 -3.22 -17.72
C ASP A 154 -28.91 -2.17 -18.84
N HIS A 155 -27.87 -1.88 -19.61
CA HIS A 155 -27.97 -1.03 -20.80
C HIS A 155 -28.82 -1.70 -21.89
N ASP A 156 -28.54 -2.96 -22.22
CA ASP A 156 -29.31 -3.72 -23.23
C ASP A 156 -30.79 -3.86 -22.84
N ARG A 157 -31.08 -4.06 -21.55
CA ARG A 157 -32.45 -4.10 -21.04
C ARG A 157 -33.17 -2.76 -21.27
N ARG A 158 -32.53 -1.63 -20.98
CA ARG A 158 -33.13 -0.30 -21.20
C ARG A 158 -33.36 -0.01 -22.68
N VAL A 159 -32.47 -0.44 -23.57
CA VAL A 159 -32.65 -0.27 -25.03
C VAL A 159 -33.82 -1.12 -25.53
N ALA A 160 -33.99 -2.35 -25.04
CA ALA A 160 -35.11 -3.21 -25.40
C ALA A 160 -36.48 -2.68 -24.93
N GLU A 161 -36.54 -1.94 -23.83
CA GLU A 161 -37.77 -1.31 -23.33
C GLU A 161 -38.17 -0.06 -24.14
N LEU A 162 -37.21 0.65 -24.74
CA LEU A 162 -37.46 1.83 -25.58
C LEU A 162 -37.84 1.50 -27.03
N ALA A 163 -37.59 0.26 -27.47
CA ALA A 163 -37.88 -0.21 -28.82
C ALA A 163 -39.28 -0.85 -28.97
N ARG A 164 -40.15 -0.74 -27.96
CA ARG A 164 -41.51 -1.29 -27.93
C ARG A 164 -42.53 -0.17 -27.78
#